data_AF-A0A2X2HI26-F1
#
_entry.id   AF-A0A2X2HI26-F1
#
_cell.length_a   1.000
_cell.length_b   1.000
_cell.length_c   1.000
_cell.angle_alpha   90.00
_cell.angle_beta   90.00
_cell.angle_gamma   90.00
#
_symmetry.space_group_name_H-M   'P 1'
#
loop_
_entity.id
_entity.type
_entity.pdbx_description
1 polymer ?
#
loop_
_entity_poly.entity_id
_entity_poly.type
_entity_poly.pdbx_seq_one_letter_code
_entity_poly.pdbx_strand_id
1 'polypeptide(L)' 'MARLAAFDMDGTLLMPDHHLGEKTLSTLARLRERD' A
#
# COMPACT_ATOMS: atom_id res chain seq x y z
N MET A 1 -6.64 -19.00 7.82
CA MET A 1 -5.95 -18.12 8.77
C MET A 1 -5.84 -16.76 8.08
N ALA A 2 -6.37 -15.68 8.64
CA ALA A 2 -6.29 -14.37 7.99
C ALA A 2 -4.93 -13.73 8.24
N ARG A 3 -4.37 -13.06 7.22
CA ARG A 3 -3.18 -12.22 7.34
C ARG A 3 -3.59 -10.76 7.24
N LEU A 4 -2.97 -9.92 8.07
CA LEU A 4 -3.26 -8.49 8.14
C LEU A 4 -1.95 -7.72 8.08
N ALA A 5 -1.90 -6.73 7.20
CA ALA A 5 -0.88 -5.70 7.19
C ALA A 5 -1.55 -4.34 7.38
N ALA A 6 -0.96 -3.50 8.23
CA ALA A 6 -1.41 -2.14 8.50
C ALA A 6 -0.25 -1.17 8.25
N PHE A 7 -0.55 -0.07 7.56
CA PHE A 7 0.43 0.95 7.18
C PHE A 7 -0.17 2.33 7.47
N ASP A 8 0.68 3.25 7.90
CA ASP A 8 0.32 4.67 7.99
C ASP A 8 0.26 5.30 6.59
N MET A 9 -0.29 6.52 6.48
CA MET A 9 -0.50 7.22 5.20
C MET A 9 0.59 8.25 4.91
N ASP A 10 0.57 9.38 5.60
CA ASP A 10 1.47 10.52 5.34
C ASP A 10 2.91 10.20 5.75
N GLY A 11 3.87 10.48 4.87
CA GLY A 11 5.26 10.12 5.11
C GLY A 11 5.55 8.62 5.10
N THR A 12 4.56 7.78 4.77
CA THR A 12 4.69 6.32 4.66
C THR A 12 4.25 5.82 3.27
N LEU A 13 2.94 5.83 2.97
CA LEU A 13 2.39 5.35 1.71
C LEU A 13 2.23 6.45 0.66
N LEU A 14 1.89 7.65 1.11
CA LEU A 14 1.62 8.77 0.23
C LEU A 14 2.92 9.44 -0.22
N MET A 15 2.96 9.81 -1.49
CA MET A 15 3.97 10.72 -2.05
C MET A 15 3.78 12.12 -1.44
N PRO A 16 4.77 13.04 -1.54
CA PRO A 16 4.66 14.38 -0.94
C PRO A 16 3.47 15.23 -1.42
N ASP A 17 2.89 14.90 -2.57
CA ASP A 17 1.68 15.50 -3.12
C ASP A 17 0.38 14.86 -2.58
N HIS A 18 0.48 13.98 -1.58
CA HIS A 18 -0.60 13.24 -0.94
C HIS A 18 -1.33 12.24 -1.87
N HIS A 19 -0.68 11.87 -2.97
CA HIS A 19 -1.17 10.80 -3.85
C HIS A 19 -0.41 9.49 -3.64
N LEU A 20 -1.07 8.37 -3.96
CA LEU A 20 -0.39 7.07 -4.04
C LEU A 20 0.37 6.98 -5.35
N GLY A 21 1.64 6.56 -5.28
CA GLY A 21 2.41 6.25 -6.48
C GLY A 21 1.94 4.97 -7.16
N GLU A 22 2.08 4.87 -8.49
CA GLU A 22 1.71 3.69 -9.27
C GLU A 22 2.38 2.40 -8.77
N LYS A 23 3.64 2.50 -8.34
CA LYS A 23 4.39 1.37 -7.75
C LYS A 23 3.78 0.91 -6.43
N THR A 24 3.32 1.84 -5.60
CA THR A 24 2.65 1.53 -4.32
C THR A 24 1.34 0.80 -4.59
N LEU A 25 0.52 1.31 -5.52
CA LEU A 25 -0.74 0.68 -5.91
C LEU A 25 -0.55 -0.73 -6.47
N SER A 26 0.34 -0.90 -7.45
CA SER A 26 0.61 -2.22 -8.05
C SER A 26 1.17 -3.23 -7.04
N THR A 27 1.96 -2.78 -6.06
CA THR A 27 2.49 -3.64 -5.01
C THR A 27 1.40 -4.06 -4.02
N LEU A 28 0.54 -3.13 -3.56
CA LEU A 28 -0.57 -3.45 -2.66
C LEU A 28 -1.60 -4.37 -3.32
N ALA A 29 -1.86 -4.21 -4.62
CA ALA A 29 -2.70 -5.13 -5.39
C ALA A 29 -2.13 -6.56 -5.37
N ARG A 30 -0.83 -6.72 -5.68
CA ARG A 30 -0.16 -8.03 -5.63
C ARG A 30 -0.10 -8.63 -4.23
N LEU A 31 -0.01 -7.80 -3.19
CA LEU A 31 -0.04 -8.25 -1.80
C LEU A 31 -1.43 -8.80 -1.45
N ARG A 32 -2.49 -8.13 -1.91
CA ARG A 32 -3.89 -8.54 -1.71
C ARG A 32 -4.23 -9.85 -2.43
N GLU A 33 -3.66 -10.08 -3.62
CA GLU A 33 -3.90 -11.30 -4.42
C GLU A 33 -3.18 -12.55 -3.88
N ARG A 34 -2.19 -12.36 -3.02
CA ARG A 34 -1.35 -13.44 -2.47
C ARG A 34 -1.91 -14.11 -1.20
N ASP A 35 -3.01 -13.57 -0.67
CA ASP A 35 -3.76 -14.11 0.48
C ASP A 35 -5.15 -14.61 0.04
#